data_AF-A0A950QM00-F1
#
_entry.id   AF-A0A950QM00-F1
#
_cell.length_a   1.000
_cell.length_b   1.000
_cell.length_c   1.000
_cell.angle_alpha   90.00
_cell.angle_beta   90.00
_cell.angle_gamma   90.00
#
_symmetry.space_group_name_H-M   'P 1'
#
loop_
_entity.id
_entity.type
_entity.pdbx_description
1 polymer ?
#
loop_
_entity_poly.entity_id
_entity_poly.type
_entity_poly.pdbx_seq_one_letter_code
_entity_poly.pdbx_strand_id
1 'polypeptide(L)'
;MLEANESEVLSAYLDGETNSEELNRVNAMLATSSEWRQELERLTATKHTLATSARISCPPDLVASLLSHPAIAERRAAASGGVFSFRRWMWAGSGLAAAAALWLVVATPWVKPLPLS
;
A
#
# COMPACT_ATOMS: atom_id res chain seq x y z
N MET A 1 -36.89 -1.94 -7.15
CA MET A 1 -35.56 -1.86 -7.81
C MET A 1 -34.66 -1.12 -6.85
N LEU A 2 -33.59 -1.77 -6.39
CA LEU A 2 -32.71 -1.23 -5.34
C LEU A 2 -31.99 0.03 -5.80
N GLU A 3 -31.72 0.92 -4.85
CA GLU A 3 -30.85 2.07 -5.11
C GLU A 3 -29.39 1.61 -5.31
N ALA A 4 -28.58 2.49 -5.91
CA ALA A 4 -27.18 2.18 -6.21
C ALA A 4 -26.38 1.83 -4.95
N ASN A 5 -26.58 2.57 -3.86
CA ASN A 5 -25.94 2.33 -2.57
C ASN A 5 -26.36 0.99 -1.95
N GLU A 6 -27.64 0.64 -2.06
CA GLU A 6 -28.14 -0.65 -1.56
C GLU A 6 -27.56 -1.83 -2.35
N SER A 7 -27.42 -1.67 -3.66
CA SER A 7 -26.80 -2.66 -4.54
C SER A 7 -25.31 -2.83 -4.23
N GLU A 8 -24.61 -1.74 -3.93
CA GLU A 8 -23.20 -1.76 -3.52
C GLU A 8 -23.00 -2.52 -2.22
N VAL A 9 -23.79 -2.22 -1.19
CA VAL A 9 -23.73 -2.92 0.10
C VAL A 9 -24.06 -4.42 -0.05
N LEU A 10 -25.03 -4.77 -0.90
CA LEU A 10 -25.38 -6.17 -1.15
C LEU A 10 -24.28 -6.92 -1.93
N SER A 11 -23.56 -6.23 -2.83
CA SER A 11 -22.37 -6.77 -3.50
C SER A 11 -21.24 -7.00 -2.50
N ALA A 12 -20.93 -6.01 -1.66
CA ALA A 12 -19.91 -6.15 -0.62
C ALA A 12 -20.23 -7.30 0.35
N TYR A 13 -21.52 -7.51 0.66
CA TYR A 13 -21.97 -8.63 1.48
C TYR A 13 -21.65 -9.98 0.83
N LEU A 14 -21.88 -10.11 -0.49
CA LEU A 14 -21.61 -11.34 -1.24
C LEU A 14 -20.11 -11.67 -1.34
N ASP A 15 -19.25 -10.65 -1.30
CA ASP A 15 -17.79 -10.79 -1.35
C ASP A 15 -17.15 -10.87 0.04
N GLY A 16 -17.93 -10.69 1.10
CA GLY A 16 -17.48 -10.76 2.49
C GLY A 16 -16.75 -9.50 2.96
N GLU A 17 -16.91 -8.39 2.25
CA GLU A 17 -16.24 -7.10 2.51
C GLU A 17 -17.07 -6.14 3.36
N THR A 18 -18.25 -6.57 3.84
CA THR A 18 -19.08 -5.77 4.74
C THR A 18 -18.54 -5.71 6.16
N ASN A 19 -18.68 -4.56 6.80
CA ASN A 19 -18.48 -4.41 8.24
C ASN A 19 -19.71 -4.91 9.05
N SER A 20 -19.62 -4.86 10.38
CA SER A 20 -20.69 -5.37 11.27
C SER A 20 -21.99 -4.57 11.22
N GLU A 21 -21.92 -3.25 11.00
CA GLU A 21 -23.09 -2.39 10.87
C GLU A 21 -23.84 -2.68 9.57
N GLU A 22 -23.11 -2.75 8.46
CA GLU A 22 -23.63 -3.09 7.14
C GLU A 22 -24.24 -4.49 7.12
N LEU A 23 -23.57 -5.47 7.72
CA LEU A 23 -24.07 -6.84 7.81
C LEU A 23 -25.40 -6.91 8.58
N ASN A 24 -25.53 -6.18 9.69
CA ASN A 24 -26.79 -6.11 10.42
C ASN A 24 -27.90 -5.46 9.59
N ARG A 25 -27.57 -4.39 8.84
CA ARG A 25 -28.51 -3.73 7.94
C ARG A 25 -28.97 -4.67 6.82
N VAL A 26 -28.05 -5.36 6.16
CA VAL A 26 -28.37 -6.35 5.11
C VAL A 26 -29.27 -7.44 5.67
N ASN A 27 -28.95 -8.01 6.83
CA ASN A 27 -29.78 -9.04 7.46
C ASN A 27 -31.20 -8.56 7.77
N ALA A 28 -31.35 -7.33 8.29
CA ALA A 28 -32.65 -6.73 8.55
C ALA A 28 -33.46 -6.54 7.25
N MET A 29 -32.81 -6.10 6.18
CA MET A 29 -33.45 -5.90 4.87
C MET A 29 -33.81 -7.23 4.20
N LEU A 30 -32.95 -8.26 4.28
CA LEU A 30 -33.24 -9.60 3.75
C LEU A 30 -34.42 -10.26 4.48
N ALA A 31 -34.57 -10.00 5.77
CA ALA A 31 -35.70 -10.51 6.56
C ALA A 31 -37.05 -9.87 6.17
N THR A 32 -37.03 -8.62 5.71
CA THR A 32 -38.24 -7.81 5.53
C THR A 32 -38.62 -7.59 4.05
N SER A 33 -37.65 -7.53 3.15
CA SER A 33 -37.86 -7.20 1.74
C SER A 33 -37.66 -8.43 0.84
N SER A 34 -38.65 -8.67 -0.03
CA SER A 34 -38.53 -9.66 -1.11
C SER A 34 -37.60 -9.18 -2.22
N GLU A 35 -37.53 -7.87 -2.50
CA GLU A 35 -36.66 -7.31 -3.53
C GLU A 35 -35.18 -7.55 -3.20
N TRP A 36 -34.78 -7.36 -1.93
CA TRP A 36 -33.42 -7.64 -1.47
C TRP A 36 -33.04 -9.12 -1.63
N ARG A 37 -33.98 -10.03 -1.34
CA ARG A 37 -33.77 -11.48 -1.50
C ARG A 37 -33.64 -11.87 -2.97
N GLN A 38 -34.49 -11.32 -3.84
CA GLN A 38 -34.42 -11.55 -5.28
C GLN A 38 -33.10 -11.03 -5.88
N GLU A 39 -32.65 -9.85 -5.45
CA GLU A 39 -31.38 -9.32 -5.92
C GLU A 39 -30.19 -10.16 -5.44
N LEU A 40 -30.20 -10.59 -4.18
CA LEU A 40 -29.16 -11.47 -3.65
C LEU A 40 -29.11 -12.80 -4.42
N GLU A 41 -30.27 -13.37 -4.75
CA GLU A 41 -30.37 -14.57 -5.58
C GLU A 41 -29.80 -14.33 -6.99
N ARG A 42 -30.13 -13.20 -7.62
CA ARG A 42 -29.62 -12.79 -8.93
C ARG A 42 -28.09 -12.67 -8.94
N LEU A 43 -27.52 -11.99 -7.94
CA LEU A 43 -26.07 -11.81 -7.81
C LEU A 43 -25.38 -13.15 -7.53
N THR A 44 -25.94 -13.98 -6.67
CA THR A 44 -25.41 -15.32 -6.36
C THR A 44 -25.41 -16.21 -7.59
N ALA A 45 -26.49 -16.22 -8.38
CA ALA A 45 -26.59 -16.98 -9.62
C ALA A 45 -25.55 -16.50 -10.66
N THR A 46 -25.31 -15.20 -10.74
CA THR A 46 -24.29 -14.61 -11.62
C THR A 46 -22.88 -15.05 -11.18
N LYS A 47 -22.56 -14.94 -9.89
CA LYS A 47 -21.28 -15.38 -9.31
C LYS A 47 -21.04 -16.87 -9.54
N HIS A 48 -22.07 -17.70 -9.36
CA HIS A 48 -22.01 -19.12 -9.64
C HIS A 48 -21.73 -19.41 -11.12
N THR A 49 -22.46 -18.75 -12.03
CA THR A 49 -22.27 -18.90 -13.49
C THR A 49 -20.84 -18.57 -13.89
N LEU A 50 -20.29 -17.46 -13.39
CA LEU A 50 -18.89 -17.09 -13.62
C LEU A 50 -17.93 -18.11 -13.03
N ALA A 51 -18.18 -18.61 -11.81
CA ALA A 51 -17.33 -19.62 -11.18
C ALA A 51 -17.31 -20.96 -11.93
N THR A 52 -18.44 -21.34 -12.54
CA THR A 52 -18.59 -22.55 -13.35
C THR A 52 -18.16 -22.39 -14.81
N SER A 53 -17.87 -21.16 -15.25
CA SER A 53 -17.39 -20.91 -16.61
C SER A 53 -16.05 -21.61 -16.86
N ALA A 54 -15.81 -21.97 -18.12
CA ALA A 54 -14.59 -22.69 -18.49
C ALA A 54 -13.35 -21.89 -18.08
N ARG A 55 -12.56 -22.46 -17.16
CA ARG A 55 -11.26 -21.88 -16.81
C ARG A 55 -10.32 -22.08 -17.99
N ILE A 56 -9.94 -20.98 -18.63
CA ILE A 56 -8.90 -20.99 -19.65
C ILE A 56 -7.56 -21.20 -18.94
N SER A 57 -6.87 -22.29 -19.27
CA SER A 57 -5.51 -22.50 -18.76
C SER A 57 -4.59 -21.43 -19.32
N CYS A 58 -3.68 -20.93 -18.50
CA CYS A 58 -2.61 -20.06 -18.96
C CYS A 58 -1.81 -20.81 -20.04
N PRO A 59 -1.62 -20.24 -21.25
CA PRO A 59 -0.73 -20.83 -22.24
C PRO A 59 0.68 -20.99 -21.65
N PRO A 60 1.36 -22.13 -21.88
CA PRO A 60 2.64 -22.43 -21.24
C PRO A 60 3.70 -21.36 -21.52
N ASP A 61 3.65 -20.73 -22.69
CA ASP A 61 4.62 -19.74 -23.12
C ASP A 61 4.24 -18.29 -22.77
N LEU A 62 3.06 -18.05 -22.17
CA LEU A 62 2.61 -16.69 -21.88
C LEU A 62 3.57 -15.98 -20.91
N VAL A 63 4.01 -16.67 -19.87
CA VAL A 63 4.94 -16.12 -18.88
C VAL A 63 6.29 -15.82 -19.54
N ALA A 64 6.81 -16.73 -20.36
CA ALA A 64 8.05 -16.52 -21.09
C ALA A 64 7.95 -15.32 -22.05
N SER A 65 6.83 -15.21 -22.77
CA SER A 65 6.54 -14.09 -23.67
C SER A 65 6.43 -12.75 -22.92
N LEU A 66 5.80 -12.71 -21.75
CA LEU A 66 5.69 -11.51 -20.92
C LEU A 66 7.05 -11.07 -20.37
N LEU A 67 7.86 -12.01 -19.88
CA LEU A 67 9.20 -11.71 -19.37
C LEU A 67 10.16 -11.22 -20.47
N SER A 68 9.94 -11.65 -21.71
CA SER A 68 10.70 -11.18 -22.87
C SER A 68 10.23 -9.82 -23.38
N HIS A 69 9.11 -9.29 -22.86
CA HIS A 69 8.55 -8.03 -23.35
C HIS A 69 9.31 -6.83 -22.76
N PRO A 70 9.87 -5.92 -23.58
CA PRO A 70 10.65 -4.76 -23.12
C PRO A 70 9.94 -3.89 -22.09
N ALA A 71 8.61 -3.73 -22.20
CA ALA A 71 7.82 -2.93 -21.25
C ALA A 71 7.85 -3.49 -19.80
N ILE A 72 8.01 -4.80 -19.64
CA ILE A 72 8.13 -5.44 -18.32
C ILE A 72 9.57 -5.31 -17.78
N ALA A 73 10.56 -5.42 -18.66
CA ALA A 73 11.96 -5.21 -18.31
C ALA A 73 12.21 -3.78 -17.78
N GLU A 74 11.64 -2.76 -18.43
CA GLU A 74 11.76 -1.35 -18.01
C GLU A 74 11.12 -1.11 -16.63
N ARG A 75 9.92 -1.66 -16.38
CA ARG A 75 9.24 -1.55 -15.08
C ARG A 75 10.04 -2.20 -13.95
N ARG A 76 10.68 -3.33 -14.21
CA ARG A 76 11.53 -4.03 -13.23
C ARG A 76 12.82 -3.25 -12.96
N ALA A 77 13.43 -2.67 -13.99
CA ALA A 77 14.61 -1.83 -13.86
C ALA A 77 14.31 -0.59 -13.01
N ALA A 78 13.18 0.09 -13.26
CA ALA A 78 12.74 1.26 -12.49
C ALA A 78 12.50 0.93 -11.01
N ALA A 79 11.92 -0.23 -10.68
CA ALA A 79 11.68 -0.65 -9.30
C ALA A 79 12.98 -0.93 -8.51
N SER A 80 14.04 -1.37 -9.19
CA SER A 80 15.32 -1.71 -8.54
C SER A 80 16.26 -0.51 -8.30
N GLY A 81 15.95 0.66 -8.86
CA GLY A 81 16.84 1.83 -8.83
C GLY A 81 16.87 2.65 -7.52
N GLY A 82 15.94 2.40 -6.59
CA GLY A 82 15.71 3.30 -5.45
C GLY A 82 16.65 3.14 -4.24
N VAL A 83 17.21 1.96 -4.00
CA VAL A 83 17.89 1.65 -2.70
C VAL A 83 19.40 1.86 -2.75
N PHE A 84 20.02 1.80 -3.93
CA PHE A 84 21.48 1.85 -4.07
C PHE A 84 22.05 3.29 -4.06
N SER A 85 21.25 4.30 -4.42
CA SER A 85 21.71 5.70 -4.47
C SER A 85 21.81 6.36 -3.08
N PHE A 86 20.86 6.05 -2.17
CA PHE A 86 20.78 6.69 -0.86
C PHE A 86 21.96 6.32 0.06
N ARG A 87 22.37 5.04 0.06
CA ARG A 87 23.55 4.59 0.83
C ARG A 87 24.86 5.17 0.32
N ARG A 88 25.00 5.47 -0.98
CA ARG A 88 26.25 6.03 -1.54
C ARG A 88 26.38 7.53 -1.28
N TRP A 89 25.28 8.24 -1.08
CA TRP A 89 25.28 9.68 -0.76
C TRP A 89 25.66 9.96 0.70
N MET A 90 25.26 9.10 1.65
CA MET A 90 25.56 9.27 3.08
C MET A 90 27.05 9.29 3.43
N TRP A 91 27.92 8.63 2.65
CA TRP A 91 29.36 8.57 2.94
C TRP A 91 30.15 9.74 2.33
N ALA A 92 29.54 10.51 1.43
CA ALA A 92 30.19 11.68 0.83
C ALA A 92 30.10 12.94 1.72
N GLY A 93 29.20 12.96 2.72
CA GLY A 93 28.95 14.12 3.58
C GLY A 93 29.83 14.24 4.83
N SER A 94 30.64 13.23 5.18
CA SER A 94 31.33 13.18 6.48
C SER A 94 32.64 13.97 6.57
N GLY A 95 33.11 14.61 5.50
CA GLY A 95 34.45 15.21 5.44
C GLY A 95 34.59 16.66 5.92
N LEU A 96 33.51 17.42 6.15
CA LEU A 96 33.60 18.90 6.21
C LEU A 96 33.19 19.53 7.56
N ALA A 97 33.15 18.78 8.66
CA ALA A 97 32.74 19.31 9.97
C ALA A 97 33.90 19.58 10.97
N ALA A 98 35.14 19.17 10.68
CA ALA A 98 36.21 19.16 11.69
C ALA A 98 37.09 20.42 11.76
N ALA A 99 36.94 21.41 10.86
CA ALA A 99 37.89 22.53 10.74
C ALA A 99 37.50 23.83 11.47
N ALA A 100 36.29 23.95 12.03
CA ALA A 100 35.81 25.22 12.60
C ALA A 100 35.99 25.39 14.12
N ALA A 101 36.41 24.35 14.85
CA ALA A 101 36.39 24.38 16.33
C ALA A 101 37.72 24.75 17.01
N LEU A 102 38.81 25.01 16.26
CA LEU A 102 40.16 25.12 16.82
C LEU A 102 40.73 26.54 16.95
N TRP A 103 39.94 27.59 16.72
CA TRP A 103 40.49 28.96 16.63
C TRP A 103 40.04 29.98 17.68
N LEU A 104 39.24 29.61 18.68
CA LEU A 104 38.64 30.62 19.58
C LEU A 104 38.81 30.40 21.09
N VAL A 105 39.69 29.49 21.53
CA VAL A 105 39.85 29.21 22.98
C VAL A 105 41.28 29.37 23.52
N VAL A 106 42.31 29.55 22.69
CA VAL A 106 43.72 29.50 23.17
C VAL A 106 44.36 30.88 23.44
N ALA A 107 43.72 32.01 23.09
CA ALA A 107 44.43 33.30 23.05
C ALA A 107 43.96 34.40 24.04
N THR A 108 43.38 34.06 25.20
CA THR A 108 43.21 35.05 26.30
C THR A 108 43.76 34.50 27.61
N PRO A 109 45.01 34.85 27.97
CA PRO A 109 45.68 34.24 29.10
C PRO A 109 45.62 35.16 30.35
N TRP A 110 45.43 34.54 31.52
CA TRP A 110 45.68 35.04 32.90
C TRP A 110 44.66 35.99 33.58
N VAL A 111 43.75 35.39 34.36
CA VAL A 111 43.35 35.94 35.68
C VAL A 111 43.63 34.86 36.72
N LYS A 112 44.58 35.13 37.63
CA LYS A 112 44.96 34.21 38.73
C LYS A 112 43.91 34.25 39.86
N PRO A 113 43.61 33.12 40.53
CA PRO A 113 42.65 33.04 41.61
C PRO A 113 43.17 33.56 42.96
N LEU A 114 42.23 34.04 43.78
CA LEU A 114 42.32 34.60 45.14
C LEU A 114 43.07 33.74 46.17
N PRO A 115 43.43 34.33 47.32
CA PRO A 115 42.96 33.75 48.57
C PRO A 115 42.28 34.76 49.51
N LEU A 116 41.22 34.27 50.18
CA LEU A 116 40.57 34.89 51.33
C LEU A 116 41.44 34.70 52.58
N SER A 117 41.81 35.80 53.22
CA SER A 117 41.95 35.97 54.68
C SER A 117 42.29 37.43 55.00
#